data_AF-A0A0Q6WHL4-F1
#
_entry.id   AF-A0A0Q6WHL4-F1
#
_cell.length_a   1.000
_cell.length_b   1.000
_cell.length_c   1.000
_cell.angle_alpha   90.00
_cell.angle_beta   90.00
_cell.angle_gamma   90.00
#
_symmetry.space_group_name_H-M   'P 1'
#
loop_
_entity.id
_entity.type
_entity.pdbx_description
1 polymer ?
#
loop_
_entity_poly.entity_id
_entity_poly.type
_entity_poly.pdbx_seq_one_letter_code
_entity_poly.pdbx_strand_id
1 'polypeptide(L)'
;MPGPHTASGGNVAASNHARSIMLSHSLQFALAAAAVALLAGCVAEVKPITTPNGRAGFVVSCDGGEQDWDACYNAAADACDGKYTILDRYHNTERTPSGPKLRRYLVAECGRARR
;
A
#
# COMPACT_ATOMS: atom_id res chain seq x y z
N MET A 1 -36.43 -61.22 -27.27
CA MET A 1 -35.19 -60.77 -27.93
C MET A 1 -35.22 -59.24 -27.97
N PRO A 2 -34.07 -58.57 -27.79
CA PRO A 2 -33.80 -57.33 -27.01
C PRO A 2 -34.47 -56.06 -27.62
N GLY A 3 -34.61 -54.91 -26.97
CA GLY A 3 -33.96 -54.30 -25.81
C GLY A 3 -34.53 -52.87 -25.54
N PRO A 4 -33.89 -52.06 -24.68
CA PRO A 4 -34.42 -50.85 -24.01
C PRO A 4 -34.25 -49.56 -24.88
N HIS A 5 -34.59 -48.31 -24.54
CA HIS A 5 -34.20 -47.48 -23.40
C HIS A 5 -35.01 -46.17 -23.36
N THR A 6 -35.29 -45.73 -22.13
CA THR A 6 -35.65 -44.38 -21.66
C THR A 6 -34.57 -43.32 -21.94
N ALA A 7 -34.96 -42.05 -22.14
CA ALA A 7 -34.35 -40.83 -21.54
C ALA A 7 -34.99 -39.56 -22.15
N SER A 8 -35.76 -38.78 -21.38
CA SER A 8 -35.28 -37.69 -20.51
C SER A 8 -35.09 -36.37 -21.29
N GLY A 9 -36.19 -35.64 -21.46
CA GLY A 9 -36.18 -34.23 -21.87
C GLY A 9 -35.99 -33.34 -20.65
N GLY A 10 -34.84 -32.68 -20.55
CA GLY A 10 -34.49 -31.78 -19.46
C GLY A 10 -33.99 -30.42 -19.94
N ASN A 11 -34.85 -29.40 -19.79
CA ASN A 11 -34.53 -28.07 -19.25
C ASN A 11 -33.26 -27.37 -19.76
N VAL A 12 -33.31 -26.75 -20.95
CA VAL A 12 -32.21 -25.88 -21.45
C VAL A 12 -32.45 -24.38 -21.18
N ALA A 13 -33.66 -23.96 -20.76
CA ALA A 13 -34.03 -22.54 -20.72
C ALA A 13 -33.72 -21.78 -19.40
N ALA A 14 -33.50 -22.46 -18.27
CA ALA A 14 -33.31 -21.79 -16.97
C ALA A 14 -31.85 -21.44 -16.62
N SER A 15 -30.87 -21.88 -17.44
CA SER A 15 -29.43 -21.77 -17.15
C SER A 15 -28.84 -20.38 -17.43
N ASN A 16 -29.40 -19.63 -18.38
CA ASN A 16 -28.73 -18.44 -18.90
C ASN A 16 -28.91 -17.18 -18.03
N HIS A 17 -30.03 -17.05 -17.29
CA HIS A 17 -30.26 -15.90 -16.41
C HIS A 17 -29.42 -15.91 -15.13
N ALA A 18 -29.11 -17.09 -14.57
CA ALA A 18 -28.28 -17.21 -13.37
C ALA A 18 -26.80 -16.88 -13.62
N ARG A 19 -26.31 -17.10 -14.85
CA ARG A 19 -24.92 -16.82 -15.22
C ARG A 19 -24.65 -15.32 -15.35
N SER A 20 -25.59 -14.56 -15.89
CA SER A 20 -25.47 -13.10 -16.05
C SER A 20 -25.42 -12.36 -14.71
N ILE A 21 -26.21 -12.78 -13.70
CA ILE A 21 -26.24 -12.17 -12.37
C ILE A 21 -24.94 -12.45 -11.60
N MET A 22 -24.36 -13.65 -11.73
CA MET A 22 -23.08 -13.99 -11.09
C MET A 22 -21.89 -13.23 -11.68
N LEU A 23 -21.90 -12.95 -12.99
CA LEU A 23 -20.88 -12.17 -13.69
C LEU A 23 -20.90 -10.68 -13.30
N SER A 24 -22.07 -10.13 -12.95
CA SER A 24 -22.18 -8.71 -12.55
C SER A 24 -21.62 -8.47 -11.14
N HIS A 25 -21.93 -9.36 -10.20
CA HIS A 25 -21.46 -9.26 -8.81
C HIS A 25 -19.96 -9.50 -8.70
N SER A 26 -19.41 -10.46 -9.44
CA SER A 26 -17.97 -10.73 -9.46
C SER A 26 -17.16 -9.57 -10.05
N LEU A 27 -17.70 -8.85 -11.05
CA LEU A 27 -17.07 -7.65 -11.60
C LEU A 27 -17.08 -6.47 -10.60
N GLN A 28 -18.16 -6.29 -9.84
CA GLN A 28 -18.23 -5.28 -8.77
C GLN A 28 -17.27 -5.59 -7.60
N PHE A 29 -17.15 -6.85 -7.19
CA PHE A 29 -16.17 -7.25 -6.17
C PHE A 29 -14.72 -7.05 -6.65
N ALA A 30 -14.44 -7.32 -7.93
CA ALA A 30 -13.12 -7.10 -8.51
C ALA A 30 -12.74 -5.60 -8.58
N LEU A 31 -13.69 -4.73 -8.95
CA LEU A 31 -13.45 -3.28 -8.93
C LEU A 31 -13.25 -2.73 -7.50
N ALA A 32 -14.03 -3.21 -6.53
CA ALA A 32 -13.89 -2.80 -5.14
C ALA A 32 -12.53 -3.22 -4.55
N ALA A 33 -12.05 -4.44 -4.87
CA ALA A 33 -10.74 -4.92 -4.44
C ALA A 33 -9.59 -4.12 -5.08
N ALA A 34 -9.71 -3.74 -6.35
CA ALA A 34 -8.70 -2.93 -7.03
C ALA A 34 -8.62 -1.49 -6.46
N ALA A 35 -9.73 -0.92 -6.01
CA ALA A 35 -9.76 0.41 -5.39
C ALA A 35 -9.03 0.44 -4.02
N VAL A 36 -9.10 -0.64 -3.24
CA VAL A 36 -8.37 -0.75 -1.96
C VAL A 36 -6.86 -0.85 -2.17
N ALA A 37 -6.41 -1.54 -3.23
CA ALA A 37 -4.98 -1.66 -3.54
C ALA A 37 -4.33 -0.33 -3.95
N LEU A 38 -5.11 0.61 -4.52
CA LEU A 38 -4.64 1.96 -4.86
C LEU A 38 -4.45 2.88 -3.65
N LEU A 39 -4.98 2.49 -2.48
CA LEU A 39 -4.73 3.20 -1.20
C LEU A 39 -3.42 2.75 -0.53
N ALA A 40 -2.73 1.73 -1.07
CA ALA A 40 -1.34 1.42 -0.69
C ALA A 40 -0.36 2.44 -1.32
N GLY A 41 -0.69 3.73 -1.25
CA GLY A 41 0.15 4.82 -1.67
C GLY A 41 1.50 4.76 -0.95
N CYS A 42 2.58 5.02 -1.69
CA CYS A 42 3.99 5.01 -1.29
C CYS A 42 4.21 4.98 0.24
N VAL A 43 4.45 3.79 0.78
CA VAL A 43 4.84 3.68 2.18
C VAL A 43 6.21 4.34 2.32
N ALA A 44 6.33 5.32 3.20
CA ALA A 44 7.64 5.83 3.57
C ALA A 44 8.42 4.66 4.18
N GLU A 45 9.63 4.40 3.66
CA GLU A 45 10.49 3.35 4.20
C GLU A 45 11.09 3.86 5.50
N VAL A 46 10.85 3.15 6.60
CA VAL A 46 11.34 3.53 7.94
C VAL A 46 12.40 2.53 8.37
N LYS A 47 13.63 3.01 8.58
CA LYS A 47 14.77 2.20 9.02
C LYS A 47 15.18 2.59 10.45
N PRO A 48 15.11 1.68 11.43
CA PRO A 48 15.57 1.98 12.79
C PRO A 48 17.09 2.17 12.82
N ILE A 49 17.54 3.13 13.61
CA ILE A 49 18.95 3.43 13.87
C ILE A 49 19.18 3.76 15.36
N THR A 50 20.43 3.64 15.79
CA THR A 50 20.90 4.31 17.00
C THR A 50 21.49 5.65 16.59
N THR A 51 20.99 6.73 17.16
CA THR A 51 21.46 8.08 16.85
C THR A 51 22.84 8.35 17.47
N PRO A 52 23.57 9.40 17.03
CA PRO A 52 24.85 9.78 17.63
C PRO A 52 24.78 10.07 19.13
N ASN A 53 23.59 10.41 19.65
CA ASN A 53 23.36 10.62 21.08
C ASN A 53 23.11 9.32 21.85
N GLY A 54 23.21 8.15 21.20
CA GLY A 54 22.94 6.83 21.78
C GLY A 54 21.44 6.56 22.01
N ARG A 55 20.55 7.30 21.34
CA ARG A 55 19.09 7.15 21.48
C ARG A 55 18.51 6.38 20.30
N ALA A 56 17.32 5.82 20.50
CA ALA A 56 16.56 5.25 19.40
C ALA A 56 16.14 6.34 18.41
N GLY A 57 16.25 6.04 17.12
CA GLY A 57 15.83 6.92 16.05
C GLY A 57 15.52 6.15 14.77
N PHE A 58 15.14 6.88 13.73
CA PHE A 58 14.80 6.31 12.44
C PHE A 58 15.34 7.16 11.30
N VAL A 59 15.75 6.50 10.21
CA VAL A 59 15.91 7.12 8.90
C VAL A 59 14.65 6.81 8.11
N VAL A 60 13.95 7.85 7.71
CA VAL A 60 12.70 7.78 6.94
C VAL A 60 13.01 8.19 5.51
N SER A 61 12.79 7.28 4.56
CA SER A 61 12.86 7.57 3.12
C SER A 61 11.45 7.76 2.59
N CYS A 62 11.16 8.93 2.03
CA CYS A 62 9.84 9.25 1.51
C CYS A 62 9.95 9.49 0.01
N ASP A 63 9.29 8.61 -0.72
CA ASP A 63 9.07 8.77 -2.15
C ASP A 63 7.74 9.52 -2.32
N GLY A 64 7.80 10.79 -2.73
CA GLY A 64 6.65 11.67 -2.84
C GLY A 64 6.98 12.90 -3.67
N GLY A 65 5.95 13.53 -4.26
CA GLY A 65 6.08 14.68 -5.15
C GLY A 65 6.89 15.84 -4.56
N GLU A 66 7.24 16.82 -5.39
CA GLU A 66 8.22 17.88 -5.07
C GLU A 66 7.91 18.73 -3.82
N GLN A 67 6.74 18.64 -3.19
CA GLN A 67 6.32 19.58 -2.14
C GLN A 67 6.12 18.96 -0.75
N ASP A 68 5.86 17.66 -0.61
CA ASP A 68 5.27 17.16 0.63
C ASP A 68 6.27 16.35 1.49
N TRP A 69 7.02 17.06 2.34
CA TRP A 69 7.77 16.45 3.45
C TRP A 69 6.85 15.84 4.52
N ASP A 70 5.55 16.11 4.46
CA ASP A 70 4.55 15.67 5.42
C ASP A 70 4.53 14.15 5.57
N ALA A 71 4.74 13.40 4.50
CA ALA A 71 4.89 11.94 4.58
C ALA A 71 6.05 11.52 5.48
N CYS A 72 7.18 12.25 5.44
CA CYS A 72 8.32 11.98 6.32
C CYS A 72 8.03 12.36 7.77
N TYR A 73 7.35 13.48 8.00
CA TYR A 73 7.01 13.92 9.35
C TYR A 73 6.00 12.98 10.00
N ASN A 74 4.99 12.54 9.25
CA ASN A 74 3.98 11.60 9.74
C ASN A 74 4.61 10.23 10.01
N ALA A 75 5.41 9.70 9.09
CA ALA A 75 6.10 8.43 9.32
C ALA A 75 7.08 8.49 10.51
N ALA A 76 7.78 9.61 10.71
CA ALA A 76 8.64 9.81 11.88
C ALA A 76 7.82 9.94 13.18
N ALA A 77 6.67 10.61 13.13
CA ALA A 77 5.74 10.68 14.26
C ALA A 77 5.24 9.28 14.62
N ASP A 78 4.76 8.52 13.65
CA ASP A 78 4.25 7.16 13.85
C ASP A 78 5.33 6.23 14.41
N ALA A 79 6.56 6.32 13.90
CA ALA A 79 7.67 5.48 14.36
C ALA A 79 8.14 5.82 15.79
N CYS A 80 7.99 7.07 16.23
CA CYS A 80 8.44 7.54 17.55
C CYS A 80 7.28 7.78 18.54
N ASP A 81 6.09 7.24 18.29
CA ASP A 81 4.89 7.46 19.13
C ASP A 81 4.60 8.96 19.37
N GLY A 82 4.75 9.74 18.31
CA GLY A 82 4.45 11.16 18.21
C GLY A 82 5.60 12.11 18.56
N LYS A 83 6.50 11.76 19.49
CA LYS A 83 7.56 12.68 19.95
C LYS A 83 8.88 12.36 19.27
N TYR A 84 9.40 13.28 18.47
CA TYR A 84 10.74 13.15 17.88
C TYR A 84 11.42 14.51 17.69
N THR A 85 12.74 14.47 17.51
CA THR A 85 13.56 15.59 17.07
C THR A 85 14.17 15.23 15.72
N ILE A 86 14.11 16.16 14.77
CA ILE A 86 14.79 16.00 13.47
C ILE A 86 16.28 16.26 13.68
N LEU A 87 17.10 15.25 13.39
CA LEU A 87 18.56 15.37 13.41
C LEU A 87 19.10 15.83 12.07
N ASP A 88 18.52 15.33 10.96
CA ASP A 88 18.95 15.70 9.62
C ASP A 88 17.81 15.57 8.61
N ARG A 89 17.89 16.35 7.53
CA ARG A 89 17.04 16.25 6.34
C ARG A 89 17.89 16.47 5.11
N TYR A 90 17.87 15.49 4.21
CA TYR A 90 18.55 15.62 2.94
C TYR A 90 17.71 15.04 1.81
N HIS A 91 17.98 15.49 0.60
CA HIS A 91 17.38 14.93 -0.59
C HIS A 91 18.46 14.56 -1.59
N ASN A 92 18.18 13.57 -2.40
CA ASN A 92 19.01 13.16 -3.51
C ASN A 92 18.16 13.19 -4.79
N THR A 93 18.72 13.75 -5.84
CA THR A 93 18.11 13.71 -7.18
C THR A 93 18.91 12.76 -8.04
N GLU A 94 18.32 11.60 -8.34
CA GLU A 94 18.93 10.58 -9.17
C GLU A 94 18.47 10.75 -10.63
N ARG A 95 19.42 10.75 -11.57
CA ARG A 95 19.10 10.77 -13.01
C ARG A 95 18.79 9.36 -13.48
N THR A 96 17.53 9.10 -13.79
CA THR A 96 17.07 7.82 -14.35
C THR A 96 16.67 7.99 -15.83
N PRO A 97 16.60 6.92 -16.63
CA PRO A 97 16.15 6.99 -18.02
C PRO A 97 14.74 7.58 -18.20
N SER A 98 13.89 7.48 -17.18
CA SER A 98 12.52 8.03 -17.18
C SER A 98 12.42 9.46 -16.63
N GLY A 99 13.55 10.06 -16.22
CA GLY A 99 13.62 11.43 -15.69
C GLY A 99 14.33 11.53 -14.34
N PRO A 100 14.47 12.75 -13.79
CA PRO A 100 14.99 12.96 -12.45
C PRO A 100 14.05 12.35 -11.41
N LYS A 101 14.57 11.52 -10.51
CA LYS A 101 13.84 11.03 -9.34
C LYS A 101 14.36 11.72 -8.08
N LEU A 102 13.47 12.43 -7.41
CA LEU A 102 13.76 13.04 -6.12
C LEU A 102 13.45 12.05 -5.00
N ARG A 103 14.46 11.73 -4.18
CA ARG A 103 14.32 10.93 -2.96
C ARG A 103 14.65 11.78 -1.76
N ARG A 104 13.80 11.71 -0.74
CA ARG A 104 13.96 12.49 0.50
C ARG A 104 14.22 11.58 1.67
N TYR A 105 15.10 12.03 2.53
CA TYR A 105 15.50 11.33 3.74
C TYR A 105 15.36 12.27 4.94
N LEU A 106 14.76 11.76 5.99
CA LEU A 106 14.64 12.42 7.27
C LEU A 106 15.23 11.52 8.36
N VAL A 107 16.15 12.06 9.15
CA VAL A 107 16.71 11.36 10.30
C VAL A 107 16.06 11.92 11.56
N ALA A 108 15.34 11.08 12.29
CA ALA A 108 14.63 11.45 13.51
C ALA A 108 15.22 10.71 14.72
N GLU A 109 15.30 11.39 15.85
CA GLU A 109 15.55 10.82 17.16
C GLU A 109 14.27 10.81 17.98
N CYS A 110 13.87 9.67 18.52
CA CYS A 110 12.63 9.59 19.28
C CYS A 110 12.78 10.27 20.65
N GLY A 111 11.84 11.16 20.97
CA GLY A 111 11.65 11.80 22.27
C GLY A 111 11.53 10.75 23.37
N ARG A 112 12.11 11.01 24.56
CA ARG A 112 11.88 10.11 25.69
C ARG A 112 10.39 10.09 26.00
N ALA A 113 9.82 8.90 26.10
CA ALA A 113 8.50 8.73 26.71
C ALA A 113 8.57 9.35 28.12
N ARG A 114 7.81 10.43 28.34
CA ARG A 114 7.62 10.96 29.70
C ARG A 114 6.77 9.93 30.42
N ARG A 115 7.40 9.05 31.20
CA ARG A 115 6.72 8.17 32.14
C ARG A 115 6.22 8.97 33.32
#